data_AF-A0A4V2ZLC6-F1
#
_entry.id   AF-A0A4V2ZLC6-F1
#
_cell.length_a   1.000
_cell.length_b   1.000
_cell.length_c   1.000
_cell.angle_alpha   90.00
_cell.angle_beta   90.00
_cell.angle_gamma   90.00
#
_symmetry.space_group_name_H-M   'P 1'
#
loop_
_entity.id
_entity.type
_entity.pdbx_description
1 polymer ?
#
loop_
_entity_poly.entity_id
_entity_poly.type
_entity_poly.pdbx_seq_one_letter_code
_entity_poly.pdbx_strand_id
1 'polypeptide(L)'
;MNDRKIRVVIKVDGVQRTVIAVRQVRNSDNNELFDLNFHTTSGGRAYKASTFGELVATIDEANFRECDQHISVHCNAKSSSTNTIKKSLVFGDKSIESHVQITTGIKQDNLFVPAFFMVCGDLSRERFTIPVDCDDEIVDLGELRPNRDQLRLMAVVSQKGKEFTSNEEHPSNLRVISLKNFNLTLIWSFLNVRSHPQAINFFIGTTREQGAMRGLDWWEIYNLYTDMNMTHAAAYFDAYPTTS
;
A
#
# COMPACT_ATOMS: atom_id res chain seq x y z
N MET A 1 0.92 9.93 24.04
CA MET A 1 0.74 10.01 22.58
C MET A 1 -0.48 9.19 22.22
N ASN A 2 -1.52 9.82 21.70
CA ASN A 2 -2.78 9.17 21.34
C ASN A 2 -2.55 8.15 20.22
N ASP A 3 -3.25 7.01 20.28
CA ASP A 3 -3.37 6.02 19.21
C ASP A 3 -4.25 6.56 18.06
N ARG A 4 -3.94 7.79 17.61
CA ARG A 4 -4.67 8.50 16.55
C ARG A 4 -4.46 7.79 15.23
N LYS A 5 -5.56 7.66 14.50
CA LYS A 5 -5.56 7.17 13.13
C LYS A 5 -5.07 8.30 12.21
N ILE A 6 -4.23 7.94 11.27
CA ILE A 6 -3.67 8.84 10.28
C ILE A 6 -4.34 8.53 8.95
N ARG A 7 -4.81 9.54 8.25
CA ARG A 7 -5.43 9.42 6.94
C ARG A 7 -4.58 10.11 5.90
N VAL A 8 -4.12 9.32 4.95
CA VAL A 8 -3.40 9.81 3.78
C VAL A 8 -4.44 10.17 2.73
N VAL A 9 -4.43 11.43 2.31
CA VAL A 9 -5.41 12.00 1.39
C VAL A 9 -4.73 12.56 0.15
N ILE A 10 -5.53 12.73 -0.90
CA ILE A 10 -5.14 13.44 -2.11
C ILE A 10 -6.33 14.26 -2.62
N LYS A 11 -6.08 15.40 -3.25
CA LYS A 11 -7.12 16.21 -3.88
C LYS A 11 -7.44 15.66 -5.28
N VAL A 12 -8.71 15.44 -5.55
CA VAL A 12 -9.25 15.10 -6.86
C VAL A 12 -10.31 16.14 -7.19
N ASP A 13 -10.08 16.91 -8.25
CA ASP A 13 -10.97 18.01 -8.67
C ASP A 13 -11.32 18.97 -7.52
N GLY A 14 -10.32 19.31 -6.70
CA GLY A 14 -10.47 20.18 -5.53
C GLY A 14 -11.06 19.53 -4.29
N VAL A 15 -11.49 18.27 -4.34
CA VAL A 15 -12.09 17.56 -3.20
C VAL A 15 -11.10 16.53 -2.64
N GLN A 16 -10.94 16.51 -1.32
CA GLN A 16 -10.07 15.51 -0.68
C GLN A 16 -10.68 14.10 -0.74
N ARG A 17 -9.82 13.13 -1.03
CA ARG A 17 -10.12 11.71 -1.14
C ARG A 17 -9.12 10.91 -0.33
N THR A 18 -9.60 9.90 0.38
CA THR A 18 -8.78 8.96 1.13
C THR A 18 -8.03 8.04 0.17
N VAL A 19 -6.71 7.99 0.28
CA VAL A 19 -5.89 6.97 -0.39
C VAL A 19 -5.79 5.74 0.50
N ILE A 20 -5.33 5.94 1.73
CA ILE A 20 -5.25 4.93 2.78
C ILE A 20 -5.47 5.60 4.14
N ALA A 21 -5.95 4.86 5.12
CA ALA A 21 -5.87 5.25 6.51
C ALA A 21 -5.09 4.21 7.32
N VAL A 22 -4.30 4.65 8.28
CA VAL A 22 -3.36 3.83 9.02
C VAL A 22 -3.56 4.04 10.50
N ARG A 23 -3.58 2.95 11.28
CA ARG A 23 -3.72 3.01 12.73
C ARG A 23 -2.86 1.96 13.40
N GLN A 24 -2.21 2.34 14.50
CA GLN A 24 -1.64 1.37 15.42
C GLN A 24 -2.70 0.87 16.38
N VAL A 25 -2.75 -0.44 16.58
CA VAL A 25 -3.65 -1.11 17.52
C VAL A 25 -2.85 -2.00 18.44
N ARG A 26 -3.33 -2.24 19.65
CA ARG A 26 -2.72 -3.24 20.53
C ARG A 26 -2.84 -4.62 19.88
N ASN A 27 -1.77 -5.40 19.96
CA ASN A 27 -1.77 -6.76 19.46
C ASN A 27 -2.70 -7.63 20.33
N SER A 28 -3.51 -8.48 19.68
CA SER A 28 -4.52 -9.31 20.37
C SER A 28 -3.92 -10.37 21.28
N ASP A 29 -2.71 -10.84 20.95
CA ASP A 29 -2.05 -11.95 21.63
C ASP A 29 -1.10 -11.45 22.72
N ASN A 30 -0.63 -10.20 22.62
CA ASN A 30 0.20 -9.54 23.62
C ASN A 30 -0.06 -8.02 23.67
N ASN A 31 -0.68 -7.54 24.75
CA ASN A 31 -1.06 -6.13 24.94
C ASN A 31 0.12 -5.15 25.06
N GLU A 32 1.36 -5.64 25.21
CA GLU A 32 2.57 -4.84 25.20
C GLU A 32 3.09 -4.57 23.78
N LEU A 33 2.65 -5.38 22.81
CA LEU A 33 2.98 -5.22 21.39
C LEU A 33 1.89 -4.45 20.66
N PHE A 34 2.27 -3.87 19.52
CA PHE A 34 1.37 -3.13 18.65
C PHE A 34 1.44 -3.68 17.23
N ASP A 35 0.28 -3.75 16.60
CA ASP A 35 0.12 -4.05 15.18
C ASP A 35 -0.19 -2.76 14.42
N LEU A 36 0.11 -2.76 13.12
CA LEU A 36 -0.20 -1.65 12.23
C LEU A 36 -1.26 -2.09 11.24
N ASN A 37 -2.41 -1.41 11.23
CA ASN A 37 -3.49 -1.70 10.30
C ASN A 37 -3.57 -0.61 9.23
N PHE A 38 -3.64 -1.03 7.97
CA PHE A 38 -3.97 -0.18 6.85
C PHE A 38 -5.40 -0.48 6.40
N HIS A 39 -6.17 0.59 6.27
CA HIS A 39 -7.54 0.57 5.79
C HIS A 39 -7.56 1.28 4.44
N THR A 40 -7.73 0.49 3.38
CA THR A 40 -8.30 1.01 2.13
C THR A 40 -9.80 1.19 2.36
N THR A 41 -10.42 2.17 1.72
CA THR A 41 -11.85 2.44 1.90
C THR A 41 -12.73 1.24 1.57
N SER A 42 -13.88 1.09 2.25
CA SER A 42 -14.83 -0.01 2.06
C SER A 42 -15.47 0.00 0.66
N GLY A 43 -16.02 -1.14 0.21
CA GLY A 43 -16.61 -1.24 -1.13
C GLY A 43 -15.55 -1.25 -2.24
N GLY A 44 -14.42 -1.89 -1.95
CA GLY A 44 -13.39 -2.20 -2.92
C GLY A 44 -13.89 -3.18 -3.97
N ARG A 45 -13.16 -3.28 -5.07
CA ARG A 45 -13.30 -4.43 -5.98
C ARG A 45 -11.92 -4.94 -6.35
N ALA A 46 -11.80 -6.24 -6.51
CA ALA A 46 -10.57 -6.89 -6.93
C ALA A 46 -10.78 -7.64 -8.24
N TYR A 47 -9.72 -7.71 -9.03
CA TYR A 47 -9.65 -8.49 -10.25
C TYR A 47 -8.47 -9.45 -10.17
N LYS A 48 -8.65 -10.63 -10.74
CA LYS A 48 -7.61 -11.64 -10.90
C LYS A 48 -7.41 -11.90 -12.37
N ALA A 49 -6.15 -11.94 -12.75
CA ALA A 49 -5.75 -12.22 -14.11
C ALA A 49 -4.74 -13.37 -14.13
N SER A 50 -4.65 -14.08 -15.25
CA SER A 50 -3.72 -15.21 -15.38
C SER A 50 -2.30 -14.73 -15.66
N THR A 51 -2.17 -13.52 -16.21
CA THR A 51 -0.89 -12.87 -16.49
C THR A 51 -0.85 -11.46 -15.91
N PHE A 52 0.35 -10.96 -15.67
CA PHE A 52 0.54 -9.56 -15.25
C PHE A 52 0.02 -8.56 -16.30
N GLY A 53 0.21 -8.86 -17.59
CA GLY A 53 -0.31 -8.05 -18.69
C GLY A 53 -1.83 -7.92 -18.65
N GLU A 54 -2.56 -9.03 -18.47
CA GLU A 54 -4.03 -9.02 -18.32
C GLU A 54 -4.48 -8.22 -17.10
N LEU A 55 -3.77 -8.33 -15.97
CA LEU A 55 -4.06 -7.58 -14.75
C LEU A 55 -4.01 -6.07 -15.01
N VAL A 56 -2.99 -5.63 -15.76
CA VAL A 56 -2.77 -4.23 -16.10
C VAL A 56 -3.71 -3.76 -17.23
N ALA A 57 -4.02 -4.61 -18.20
CA ALA A 57 -4.87 -4.26 -19.35
C ALA A 57 -6.39 -4.25 -19.04
N THR A 58 -6.80 -4.72 -17.87
CA THR A 58 -8.23 -4.84 -17.57
C THR A 58 -8.81 -3.51 -17.10
N ILE A 59 -9.61 -2.89 -17.97
CA ILE A 59 -10.39 -1.67 -17.69
C ILE A 59 -11.91 -1.92 -17.68
N ASP A 60 -12.36 -3.12 -18.06
CA ASP A 60 -13.77 -3.47 -17.97
C ASP A 60 -14.15 -3.76 -16.52
N GLU A 61 -14.99 -2.90 -15.96
CA GLU A 61 -15.46 -2.98 -14.59
C GLU A 61 -16.26 -4.25 -14.30
N ALA A 62 -16.83 -4.90 -15.31
CA ALA A 62 -17.60 -6.14 -15.15
C ALA A 62 -16.72 -7.31 -14.66
N ASN A 63 -15.41 -7.24 -14.87
CA ASN A 63 -14.47 -8.27 -14.41
C ASN A 63 -14.09 -8.15 -12.94
N PHE A 64 -14.46 -7.06 -12.27
CA PHE A 64 -14.11 -6.82 -10.88
C PHE A 64 -15.17 -7.36 -9.93
N ARG A 65 -14.75 -8.10 -8.93
CA ARG A 65 -15.61 -8.64 -7.87
C ARG A 65 -15.55 -7.74 -6.64
N GLU A 66 -16.69 -7.46 -6.04
CA GLU A 66 -16.75 -6.70 -4.78
C GLU A 66 -16.03 -7.43 -3.66
N CYS A 67 -15.19 -6.70 -2.94
CA CYS A 67 -14.47 -7.22 -1.78
C CYS A 67 -14.02 -6.10 -0.84
N ASP A 68 -13.89 -6.43 0.43
CA ASP A 68 -13.18 -5.61 1.39
C ASP A 68 -11.71 -6.06 1.49
N GLN A 69 -10.81 -5.10 1.50
CA GLN A 69 -9.37 -5.34 1.59
C GLN A 69 -8.83 -4.86 2.93
N HIS A 70 -8.07 -5.75 3.58
CA HIS A 70 -7.41 -5.50 4.84
C HIS A 70 -5.91 -5.79 4.69
N ILE A 71 -5.06 -4.87 5.15
CA ILE A 71 -3.62 -5.08 5.21
C ILE A 71 -3.16 -4.76 6.64
N SER A 72 -2.35 -5.62 7.22
CA SER A 72 -1.84 -5.44 8.57
C SER A 72 -0.41 -5.93 8.72
N VAL A 73 0.36 -5.26 9.59
CA VAL A 73 1.66 -5.71 10.06
C VAL A 73 1.49 -6.16 11.50
N HIS A 74 1.71 -7.44 11.73
CA HIS A 74 1.61 -8.08 13.03
C HIS A 74 2.98 -8.26 13.66
N CYS A 75 3.15 -7.77 14.89
CA CYS A 75 4.26 -8.16 15.72
C CYS A 75 3.98 -9.55 16.29
N ASN A 76 4.56 -10.61 15.69
CA ASN A 76 4.32 -11.98 16.16
C ASN A 76 4.74 -12.15 17.64
N ALA A 77 3.78 -12.30 18.55
CA ALA A 77 4.06 -12.41 19.99
C ALA A 77 4.88 -13.65 20.36
N LYS A 78 4.83 -14.70 19.52
CA LYS A 78 5.53 -15.98 19.74
C LYS A 78 6.94 -16.00 19.13
N SER A 79 7.36 -14.92 18.49
CA SER A 79 8.66 -14.82 17.81
C SER A 79 9.35 -13.51 18.17
N SER A 80 10.56 -13.60 18.71
CA SER A 80 11.40 -12.43 18.98
C SER A 80 12.02 -11.85 17.72
N SER A 81 12.12 -12.61 16.62
CA SER A 81 12.82 -12.20 15.42
C SER A 81 11.92 -11.78 14.26
N THR A 82 10.65 -12.22 14.24
CA THR A 82 9.80 -12.05 13.04
C THR A 82 8.53 -11.22 13.26
N ASN A 83 8.14 -10.56 12.18
CA ASN A 83 6.85 -9.92 11.97
C ASN A 83 6.13 -10.61 10.81
N THR A 84 4.82 -10.42 10.75
CA THR A 84 3.99 -10.95 9.67
C THR A 84 3.23 -9.80 9.02
N ILE A 85 3.38 -9.62 7.71
CA ILE A 85 2.51 -8.73 6.93
C ILE A 85 1.44 -9.60 6.29
N LYS A 86 0.18 -9.30 6.58
CA LYS A 86 -0.98 -10.05 6.08
C LYS A 86 -1.85 -9.15 5.23
N LYS A 87 -2.21 -9.63 4.05
CA LYS A 87 -3.29 -9.09 3.23
C LYS A 87 -4.44 -10.06 3.26
N SER A 88 -5.66 -9.55 3.37
CA SER A 88 -6.88 -10.34 3.18
C SER A 88 -7.87 -9.60 2.28
N LEU A 89 -8.44 -10.33 1.33
CA LEU A 89 -9.58 -9.91 0.53
C LEU A 89 -10.78 -10.74 0.98
N VAL A 90 -11.84 -10.08 1.43
CA VAL A 90 -13.09 -10.70 1.87
C VAL A 90 -14.15 -10.39 0.83
N PHE A 91 -14.61 -11.41 0.12
CA PHE A 91 -15.63 -11.27 -0.92
C PHE A 91 -17.04 -11.39 -0.34
N GLY A 92 -18.06 -10.93 -1.08
CA GLY A 92 -19.47 -10.96 -0.63
C GLY A 92 -20.01 -12.37 -0.34
N ASP A 93 -19.42 -13.41 -0.94
CA ASP A 93 -19.71 -14.83 -0.66
C ASP A 93 -19.01 -15.36 0.60
N LYS A 94 -18.34 -14.48 1.35
CA LYS A 94 -17.50 -14.76 2.53
C LYS A 94 -16.26 -15.61 2.23
N SER A 95 -15.93 -15.85 0.96
CA SER A 95 -14.62 -16.40 0.61
C SER A 95 -13.53 -15.39 1.00
N ILE A 96 -12.43 -15.90 1.55
CA ILE A 96 -11.30 -15.09 2.01
C ILE A 96 -10.08 -15.54 1.24
N GLU A 97 -9.43 -14.59 0.58
CA GLU A 97 -8.12 -14.79 0.00
C GLU A 97 -7.08 -14.08 0.84
N SER A 98 -6.00 -14.77 1.18
CA SER A 98 -4.98 -14.20 2.04
C SER A 98 -3.58 -14.41 1.49
N HIS A 99 -2.76 -13.37 1.61
CA HIS A 99 -1.35 -13.39 1.30
C HIS A 99 -0.56 -13.01 2.55
N VAL A 100 0.54 -13.71 2.77
CA VAL A 100 1.36 -13.57 3.97
C VAL A 100 2.82 -13.38 3.59
N GLN A 101 3.45 -12.39 4.22
CA GLN A 101 4.88 -12.19 4.23
C GLN A 101 5.37 -12.38 5.67
N ILE A 102 6.27 -13.31 5.88
CA ILE A 102 7.02 -13.42 7.12
C ILE A 102 8.33 -12.68 6.92
N THR A 103 8.71 -11.82 7.85
CA THR A 103 9.92 -11.00 7.71
C THR A 103 10.68 -10.86 9.03
N THR A 104 12.01 -10.81 8.95
CA THR A 104 12.90 -10.44 10.06
C THR A 104 13.21 -8.94 10.10
N GLY A 105 12.79 -8.20 9.05
CA GLY A 105 13.26 -6.84 8.79
C GLY A 105 12.95 -5.84 9.89
N ILE A 106 11.78 -5.92 10.54
CA ILE A 106 11.38 -4.95 11.56
C ILE A 106 12.01 -5.24 12.92
N LYS A 107 11.88 -6.48 13.43
CA LYS A 107 12.34 -6.84 14.80
C LYS A 107 13.82 -7.18 14.90
N GLN A 108 14.34 -7.99 13.97
CA GLN A 108 15.69 -8.54 14.07
C GLN A 108 16.70 -7.67 13.33
N ASP A 109 16.42 -7.34 12.07
CA ASP A 109 17.41 -6.68 11.21
C ASP A 109 17.38 -5.15 11.40
N ASN A 110 16.30 -4.61 11.97
CA ASN A 110 16.04 -3.17 12.11
C ASN A 110 16.24 -2.40 10.77
N LEU A 111 15.55 -2.90 9.75
CA LEU A 111 15.55 -2.46 8.37
C LEU A 111 14.12 -2.18 7.89
N PHE A 112 13.97 -1.85 6.62
CA PHE A 112 12.70 -1.49 6.01
C PHE A 112 12.01 -2.70 5.38
N VAL A 113 10.70 -2.77 5.51
CA VAL A 113 9.89 -3.83 4.88
C VAL A 113 8.76 -3.19 4.07
N PRO A 114 8.69 -3.44 2.75
CA PRO A 114 7.57 -2.98 1.94
C PRO A 114 6.29 -3.72 2.37
N ALA A 115 5.26 -2.98 2.78
CA ALA A 115 3.96 -3.54 3.11
C ALA A 115 3.12 -3.78 1.86
N PHE A 116 3.15 -2.84 0.91
CA PHE A 116 2.52 -2.97 -0.40
C PHE A 116 3.05 -1.92 -1.38
N PHE A 117 2.92 -2.22 -2.66
CA PHE A 117 2.93 -1.24 -3.75
C PHE A 117 1.53 -1.20 -4.38
N MET A 118 0.98 -0.01 -4.55
CA MET A 118 -0.37 0.22 -5.04
C MET A 118 -0.33 1.10 -6.26
N VAL A 119 -1.10 0.68 -7.24
CA VAL A 119 -1.49 1.47 -8.39
C VAL A 119 -2.90 1.92 -8.10
N CYS A 120 -3.05 3.18 -7.71
CA CYS A 120 -4.33 3.68 -7.27
C CYS A 120 -5.30 3.70 -8.46
N GLY A 121 -6.53 3.27 -8.19
CA GLY A 121 -7.62 3.39 -9.14
C GLY A 121 -8.12 4.83 -9.24
N ASP A 122 -9.30 4.99 -9.82
CA ASP A 122 -9.98 6.26 -9.90
C ASP A 122 -10.46 6.70 -8.51
N LEU A 123 -9.71 7.61 -7.90
CA LEU A 123 -9.96 8.11 -6.56
C LEU A 123 -11.14 9.10 -6.49
N SER A 124 -11.76 9.47 -7.61
CA SER A 124 -12.94 10.34 -7.61
C SER A 124 -14.19 9.69 -6.98
N ARG A 125 -14.23 8.35 -6.95
CA ARG A 125 -15.38 7.54 -6.52
C ARG A 125 -15.78 7.78 -5.06
N GLU A 126 -17.07 7.59 -4.79
CA GLU A 126 -17.71 7.84 -3.48
C GLU A 126 -17.02 7.10 -2.33
N ARG A 127 -16.59 5.85 -2.53
CA ARG A 127 -15.91 5.08 -1.48
C ARG A 127 -14.67 5.77 -0.91
N PHE A 128 -13.99 6.60 -1.72
CA PHE A 128 -12.80 7.32 -1.29
C PHE A 128 -13.13 8.62 -0.54
N THR A 129 -14.41 8.94 -0.34
CA THR A 129 -14.82 10.13 0.41
C THR A 129 -14.32 10.05 1.86
N ILE A 130 -13.89 11.18 2.39
CA ILE A 130 -13.53 11.29 3.81
C ILE A 130 -14.83 11.24 4.63
N PRO A 131 -14.90 10.43 5.70
CA PRO A 131 -16.08 10.41 6.57
C PRO A 131 -16.41 11.82 7.10
N VAL A 132 -17.70 12.13 7.26
CA VAL A 132 -18.19 13.47 7.68
C VAL A 132 -17.58 13.90 9.01
N ASP A 133 -17.49 12.98 9.98
CA ASP A 133 -16.96 13.24 11.32
C ASP A 133 -15.50 12.75 11.48
N CYS A 134 -14.68 12.94 10.46
CA CYS A 134 -13.28 12.49 10.47
C CYS A 134 -12.40 13.38 11.36
N ASP A 135 -11.91 12.83 12.48
CA ASP A 135 -10.93 13.45 13.38
C ASP A 135 -9.50 12.91 13.20
N ASP A 136 -9.28 12.13 12.14
CA ASP A 136 -7.98 11.55 11.78
C ASP A 136 -6.93 12.65 11.52
N GLU A 137 -5.67 12.35 11.83
CA GLU A 137 -4.56 13.21 11.41
C GLU A 137 -4.36 13.10 9.90
N ILE A 138 -4.32 14.23 9.19
CA ILE A 138 -4.28 14.26 7.73
C ILE A 138 -2.85 14.40 7.19
N VAL A 139 -2.50 13.55 6.23
CA VAL A 139 -1.28 13.65 5.41
C VAL A 139 -1.71 13.84 3.96
N ASP A 140 -1.41 15.01 3.38
CA ASP A 140 -1.77 15.36 2.00
C ASP A 140 -0.65 14.97 1.02
N LEU A 141 -1.02 14.23 -0.04
CA LEU A 141 -0.10 13.81 -1.12
C LEU A 141 -0.09 14.76 -2.33
N GLY A 142 -0.92 15.81 -2.32
CA GLY A 142 -1.04 16.79 -3.39
C GLY A 142 -2.35 16.69 -4.17
N GLU A 143 -2.27 16.87 -5.49
CA GLU A 143 -3.40 16.86 -6.41
C GLU A 143 -3.22 15.75 -7.45
N LEU A 144 -4.31 15.05 -7.75
CA LEU A 144 -4.39 14.02 -8.79
C LEU A 144 -5.51 14.39 -9.76
N ARG A 145 -5.26 14.25 -11.06
CA ARG A 145 -6.29 14.32 -12.09
C ARG A 145 -6.50 12.93 -12.69
N PRO A 146 -7.48 12.14 -12.23
CA PRO A 146 -7.61 10.73 -12.63
C PRO A 146 -7.77 10.47 -14.13
N ASN A 147 -8.17 11.49 -14.91
CA ASN A 147 -8.27 11.43 -16.36
C ASN A 147 -6.92 11.55 -17.09
N ARG A 148 -5.86 11.99 -16.40
CA ARG A 148 -4.53 12.28 -16.95
C ARG A 148 -3.40 11.63 -16.18
N ASP A 149 -3.61 11.41 -14.90
CA ASP A 149 -2.59 10.98 -13.95
C ASP A 149 -3.05 9.71 -13.24
N GLN A 150 -2.08 8.86 -12.95
CA GLN A 150 -2.25 7.64 -12.17
C GLN A 150 -1.28 7.66 -10.99
N LEU A 151 -1.81 7.62 -9.77
CA LEU A 151 -1.01 7.62 -8.55
C LEU A 151 -0.41 6.22 -8.32
N ARG A 152 0.91 6.18 -8.11
CA ARG A 152 1.69 5.01 -7.71
C ARG A 152 2.17 5.24 -6.29
N LEU A 153 1.88 4.34 -5.37
CA LEU A 153 2.17 4.51 -3.95
C LEU A 153 2.79 3.24 -3.37
N MET A 154 3.92 3.35 -2.68
CA MET A 154 4.46 2.30 -1.85
C MET A 154 4.40 2.71 -0.38
N ALA A 155 3.95 1.78 0.46
CA ALA A 155 4.01 1.89 1.90
C ALA A 155 5.10 0.96 2.44
N VAL A 156 6.02 1.51 3.23
CA VAL A 156 7.18 0.81 3.78
C VAL A 156 7.20 0.99 5.28
N VAL A 157 7.37 -0.09 6.02
CA VAL A 157 7.28 -0.11 7.48
C VAL A 157 8.64 -0.43 8.07
N SER A 158 9.01 0.28 9.13
CA SER A 158 10.19 0.00 9.94
C SER A 158 9.89 0.23 11.42
N GLN A 159 10.81 -0.17 12.28
CA GLN A 159 10.74 0.14 13.70
C GLN A 159 10.81 1.66 13.91
N LYS A 160 10.15 2.17 14.95
CA LYS A 160 10.28 3.57 15.35
C LYS A 160 11.75 3.95 15.55
N GLY A 161 12.12 5.13 15.05
CA GLY A 161 13.46 5.68 15.17
C GLY A 161 14.41 5.24 14.06
N LYS A 162 14.03 4.27 13.21
CA LYS A 162 14.78 3.99 11.99
C LYS A 162 14.58 5.13 10.98
N GLU A 163 15.68 5.80 10.63
CA GLU A 163 15.67 6.92 9.68
C GLU A 163 15.73 6.42 8.24
N PHE A 164 14.77 6.89 7.42
CA PHE A 164 14.77 6.65 5.98
C PHE A 164 15.43 7.83 5.28
N THR A 165 16.59 7.59 4.66
CA THR A 165 17.33 8.64 3.96
C THR A 165 16.60 9.05 2.68
N SER A 166 16.27 10.34 2.56
CA SER A 166 15.71 10.90 1.33
C SER A 166 16.78 10.94 0.23
N ASN A 167 16.42 10.49 -0.97
CA ASN A 167 17.23 10.69 -2.16
C ASN A 167 16.64 11.83 -2.99
N GLU A 168 17.28 12.99 -2.98
CA GLU A 168 16.83 14.19 -3.71
C GLU A 168 16.87 14.02 -5.24
N GLU A 169 17.71 13.10 -5.74
CA GLU A 169 17.81 12.80 -7.17
C GLU A 169 16.73 11.80 -7.64
N HIS A 170 16.06 11.13 -6.70
CA HIS A 170 15.02 10.19 -7.04
C HIS A 170 13.72 10.93 -7.41
N PRO A 171 13.08 10.64 -8.55
CA PRO A 171 11.94 11.42 -9.07
C PRO A 171 10.63 11.21 -8.30
N SER A 172 10.64 10.43 -7.21
CA SER A 172 9.45 10.16 -6.40
C SER A 172 9.40 11.08 -5.20
N ASN A 173 8.18 11.37 -4.75
CA ASN A 173 7.94 12.05 -3.50
C ASN A 173 8.11 11.09 -2.32
N LEU A 174 8.41 11.66 -1.16
CA LEU A 174 8.66 10.92 0.08
C LEU A 174 7.95 11.59 1.27
N ARG A 175 7.36 10.78 2.14
CA ARG A 175 6.86 11.22 3.44
C ARG A 175 7.09 10.14 4.48
N VAL A 176 7.76 10.50 5.57
CA VAL A 176 7.89 9.64 6.74
C VAL A 176 6.87 10.07 7.78
N ILE A 177 6.13 9.10 8.31
CA ILE A 177 5.10 9.26 9.34
C ILE A 177 5.54 8.47 10.55
N SER A 178 5.85 9.16 11.64
CA SER A 178 6.25 8.53 12.90
C SER A 178 5.04 8.20 13.74
N LEU A 179 4.85 6.91 14.00
CA LEU A 179 3.84 6.37 14.89
C LEU A 179 4.49 5.95 16.21
N LYS A 180 3.69 5.47 17.18
CA LYS A 180 4.18 5.15 18.53
C LYS A 180 5.26 4.06 18.53
N ASN A 181 5.12 3.03 17.70
CA ASN A 181 6.06 1.89 17.61
C ASN A 181 6.65 1.64 16.21
N PHE A 182 6.16 2.33 15.19
CA PHE A 182 6.56 2.13 13.80
C PHE A 182 6.89 3.47 13.15
N ASN A 183 7.75 3.45 12.15
CA ASN A 183 7.80 4.49 11.13
C ASN A 183 7.14 3.93 9.86
N LEU A 184 6.25 4.72 9.26
CA LEU A 184 5.66 4.45 7.96
C LEU A 184 6.27 5.43 6.95
N THR A 185 7.02 4.90 5.98
CA THR A 185 7.53 5.65 4.85
C THR A 185 6.61 5.46 3.66
N LEU A 186 6.11 6.56 3.10
CA LEU A 186 5.33 6.61 1.88
C LEU A 186 6.22 7.14 0.75
N ILE A 187 6.25 6.41 -0.36
CA ILE A 187 6.94 6.81 -1.59
C ILE A 187 5.90 6.84 -2.70
N TRP A 188 5.78 7.94 -3.43
CA TRP A 188 4.78 8.04 -4.50
C TRP A 188 5.20 8.90 -5.68
N SER A 189 4.59 8.63 -6.83
CA SER A 189 4.75 9.39 -8.06
C SER A 189 3.47 9.35 -8.88
N PHE A 190 3.37 10.26 -9.85
CA PHE A 190 2.31 10.27 -10.83
C PHE A 190 2.84 9.76 -12.16
N LEU A 191 2.12 8.83 -12.77
CA LEU A 191 2.33 8.46 -14.17
C LEU A 191 1.31 9.22 -15.01
N ASN A 192 1.74 9.90 -16.07
CA ASN A 192 0.90 10.74 -16.94
C ASN A 192 0.01 9.91 -17.89
N VAL A 193 -0.76 8.98 -17.30
CA VAL A 193 -1.78 8.17 -17.97
C VAL A 193 -3.03 8.13 -17.08
N ARG A 194 -4.19 7.83 -17.67
CA ARG A 194 -5.45 7.73 -16.93
C ARG A 194 -5.37 6.65 -15.82
N SER A 195 -5.97 6.93 -14.66
CA SER A 195 -6.14 5.94 -13.59
C SER A 195 -6.94 4.72 -14.04
N HIS A 196 -6.58 3.54 -13.51
CA HIS A 196 -7.42 2.36 -13.61
C HIS A 196 -8.78 2.59 -12.94
N PRO A 197 -9.85 1.90 -13.35
CA PRO A 197 -11.14 1.97 -12.64
C PRO A 197 -11.01 1.58 -11.16
N GLN A 198 -10.14 0.62 -10.86
CA GLN A 198 -9.94 0.02 -9.54
C GLN A 198 -8.45 -0.04 -9.21
N ALA A 199 -8.12 -0.08 -7.92
CA ALA A 199 -6.72 -0.15 -7.50
C ALA A 199 -6.13 -1.54 -7.76
N ILE A 200 -4.88 -1.58 -8.21
CA ILE A 200 -4.11 -2.82 -8.35
C ILE A 200 -3.05 -2.83 -7.25
N ASN A 201 -3.08 -3.86 -6.41
CA ASN A 201 -2.26 -3.93 -5.21
C ASN A 201 -1.29 -5.11 -5.27
N PHE A 202 0.00 -4.80 -5.12
CA PHE A 202 1.12 -5.72 -5.17
C PHE A 202 1.73 -5.91 -3.78
N PHE A 203 2.09 -7.17 -3.48
CA PHE A 203 2.57 -7.60 -2.18
C PHE A 203 3.71 -8.58 -2.38
N ILE A 204 4.73 -8.47 -1.54
CA ILE A 204 5.74 -9.51 -1.46
C ILE A 204 5.18 -10.62 -0.59
N GLY A 205 5.13 -11.84 -1.11
CA GLY A 205 4.78 -13.04 -0.35
C GLY A 205 6.04 -13.82 0.02
N THR A 206 5.97 -14.59 1.11
CA THR A 206 6.98 -15.59 1.44
C THR A 206 6.34 -16.96 1.52
N THR A 207 6.99 -17.99 0.97
CA THR A 207 6.57 -19.38 1.17
C THR A 207 7.32 -20.02 2.34
N ARG A 208 6.88 -21.22 2.74
CA ARG A 208 7.53 -21.99 3.80
C ARG A 208 8.97 -22.37 3.42
N GLU A 209 9.20 -22.63 2.14
CA GLU A 209 10.50 -23.03 1.59
C GLU A 209 11.48 -21.85 1.52
N GLN A 210 10.97 -20.65 1.20
CA GLN A 210 11.78 -19.42 1.13
C GLN A 210 12.17 -18.90 2.51
N GLY A 211 11.37 -19.20 3.54
CA GLY A 211 11.57 -18.69 4.89
C GLY A 211 11.21 -17.20 5.02
N ALA A 212 11.69 -16.58 6.09
CA ALA A 212 11.42 -15.18 6.35
C ALA A 212 12.27 -14.28 5.45
N MET A 213 11.63 -13.26 4.85
CA MET A 213 12.34 -12.25 4.08
C MET A 213 13.12 -11.32 5.01
N ARG A 214 14.40 -11.08 4.71
CA ARG A 214 15.17 -10.02 5.38
C ARG A 214 14.58 -8.64 5.12
N GLY A 215 14.87 -7.69 6.00
CA GLY A 215 14.60 -6.29 5.69
C GLY A 215 15.51 -5.77 4.56
N LEU A 216 15.11 -4.65 3.98
CA LEU A 216 15.81 -3.94 2.92
C LEU A 216 16.43 -2.64 3.45
N ASP A 217 17.56 -2.23 2.88
CA ASP A 217 18.09 -0.88 3.05
C ASP A 217 17.24 0.16 2.30
N TRP A 218 17.38 1.43 2.67
CA TRP A 218 16.58 2.52 2.09
C TRP A 218 16.78 2.64 0.56
N TRP A 219 18.00 2.39 0.06
CA TRP A 219 18.30 2.43 -1.37
C TRP A 219 17.73 1.22 -2.12
N GLU A 220 17.66 0.04 -1.47
CA GLU A 220 16.98 -1.14 -2.01
C GLU A 220 15.48 -0.90 -2.14
N ILE A 221 14.88 -0.14 -1.21
CA ILE A 221 13.48 0.27 -1.30
C ILE A 221 13.23 1.19 -2.51
N TYR A 222 14.12 2.15 -2.78
CA TYR A 222 14.00 2.98 -3.99
C TYR A 222 14.14 2.16 -5.27
N ASN A 223 15.08 1.21 -5.31
CA ASN A 223 15.24 0.31 -6.45
C ASN A 223 13.98 -0.53 -6.67
N LEU A 224 13.43 -1.12 -5.60
CA LEU A 224 12.18 -1.89 -5.66
C LEU A 224 11.02 -1.01 -6.14
N TYR A 225 10.90 0.22 -5.64
CA TYR A 225 9.88 1.16 -6.09
C TYR A 225 9.99 1.44 -7.58
N THR A 226 11.20 1.75 -8.06
CA THR A 226 11.48 2.03 -9.46
C THR A 226 11.17 0.82 -10.33
N ASP A 227 11.60 -0.37 -9.93
CA ASP A 227 11.38 -1.60 -10.68
C ASP A 227 9.88 -1.92 -10.82
N MET A 228 9.13 -1.85 -9.72
CA MET A 228 7.68 -2.05 -9.73
C MET A 228 6.95 -0.99 -10.58
N ASN A 229 7.37 0.27 -10.49
CA ASN A 229 6.82 1.37 -11.27
C ASN A 229 7.07 1.18 -12.78
N MET A 230 8.31 0.86 -13.16
CA MET A 230 8.71 0.66 -14.55
C MET A 230 8.11 -0.60 -15.15
N THR A 231 8.11 -1.72 -14.41
CA THR A 231 7.51 -2.99 -14.85
C THR A 231 6.03 -2.82 -15.15
N HIS A 232 5.29 -2.14 -14.26
CA HIS A 232 3.89 -1.86 -14.53
C HIS A 232 3.71 -0.86 -15.69
N ALA A 233 4.52 0.19 -15.78
CA ALA A 233 4.41 1.15 -16.87
C ALA A 233 4.64 0.47 -18.23
N ALA A 234 5.64 -0.40 -18.34
CA ALA A 234 5.91 -1.20 -19.54
C ALA A 234 4.71 -2.06 -19.92
N ALA A 235 4.19 -2.86 -18.98
CA ALA A 235 3.01 -3.70 -19.25
C ALA A 235 1.76 -2.89 -19.65
N TYR A 236 1.61 -1.68 -19.12
CA TYR A 236 0.52 -0.78 -19.51
C TYR A 236 0.68 -0.31 -20.96
N PHE A 237 1.88 0.17 -21.34
CA PHE A 237 2.11 0.64 -22.70
C PHE A 237 2.10 -0.48 -23.73
N ASP A 238 2.50 -1.71 -23.35
CA ASP A 238 2.38 -2.89 -24.21
C ASP A 238 0.91 -3.27 -24.45
N ALA A 239 0.05 -3.11 -23.45
CA ALA A 239 -1.39 -3.35 -23.57
C ALA A 239 -2.13 -2.25 -24.34
N TYR A 240 -1.61 -1.02 -24.30
CA TYR A 240 -2.18 0.15 -24.97
C TYR A 240 -1.12 0.87 -25.80
N PRO A 241 -0.61 0.25 -26.88
CA PRO A 241 0.34 0.89 -27.75
C PRO A 241 -0.31 2.16 -28.29
N THR A 242 0.27 3.32 -27.97
CA THR A 242 -0.16 4.58 -28.54
C THR A 242 -0.05 4.45 -30.06
N THR A 243 -1.18 4.46 -30.76
CA THR A 243 -1.18 4.59 -32.22
C THR A 243 -0.56 5.94 -32.56
N SER A 244 0.71 5.92 -32.94
CA SER A 244 1.43 7.03 -33.55
C SER A 244 0.85 7.35 -34.92
#